data_AF-V7PKI8-F1
#
_entry.id   AF-V7PKI8-F1
#
_cell.length_a   1.000
_cell.length_b   1.000
_cell.length_c   1.000
_cell.angle_alpha   90.00
_cell.angle_beta   90.00
_cell.angle_gamma   90.00
#
_symmetry.space_group_name_H-M   'P 1'
#
loop_
_entity.id
_entity.type
_entity.pdbx_description
1 polymer ?
#
loop_
_entity_poly.entity_id
_entity_poly.type
_entity_poly.pdbx_seq_one_letter_code
_entity_poly.pdbx_strand_id
1 'polypeptide(L)'
;MMWLGYKLNQKLKNEFPNINKLYDKDMKTYHGYTKKIDYVDGYNSYNDLINKHNYVFNIPNEHISKFYDAFKSLCKLYTECDDSDSNYNSYLEKTQEFVKKYEQLKEDFDISEGNPYYQLFSILSKDYENLKNKCSYFPPLLTYSLISIAFIFCESINKIDNYFDDDPKKQRESNSMDLLKLYCPNNNCNSDEEKIISGFIMLLIFLDGIDEKNLKNDKLVEYAILWLSYKLTQKTENGTTKLDDFYTKHIKENSCYKGNVAINTADGNKIYMDVINAKIKSMNMDIKDISNFYDAFKSLCNMYSELDVQKNQCKKCLENAGEFFEKYEKLNNVSNITKESPYYQLLSSLSNDYDIFKKKYNDVGCNNFSLIVACPRSSVTKNTLITIAIIFVASSILLGVSYKSSDYSRNSNND
;
A
#
# COMPACT_ATOMS: atom_id res chain seq x y z
N MET A 1 -20.05 24.07 -9.80
CA MET A 1 -19.44 24.89 -8.73
C MET A 1 -17.91 24.78 -8.69
N MET A 2 -17.32 23.58 -8.63
CA MET A 2 -15.85 23.42 -8.58
C MET A 2 -15.10 24.12 -9.74
N TRP A 3 -15.60 23.96 -10.97
CA TRP A 3 -15.06 24.69 -12.14
C TRP A 3 -15.09 26.21 -11.98
N LEU A 4 -16.16 26.76 -11.40
CA LEU A 4 -16.30 28.19 -11.19
C LEU A 4 -15.27 28.69 -10.17
N GLY A 5 -15.14 28.01 -9.02
CA GLY A 5 -14.11 28.35 -8.03
C GLY A 5 -12.70 28.29 -8.62
N TYR A 6 -12.42 27.28 -9.46
CA TYR A 6 -11.16 27.20 -10.21
C TYR A 6 -10.93 28.40 -11.15
N LYS A 7 -11.93 28.79 -11.93
CA LYS A 7 -11.83 29.96 -12.82
C LYS A 7 -11.66 31.27 -12.06
N LEU A 8 -12.33 31.42 -10.92
CA LEU A 8 -12.16 32.58 -10.06
C LEU A 8 -10.75 32.64 -9.46
N ASN A 9 -10.20 31.52 -9.01
CA ASN A 9 -8.81 31.46 -8.54
C ASN A 9 -7.80 31.88 -9.62
N GLN A 10 -8.05 31.55 -10.90
CA GLN A 10 -7.17 31.93 -12.00
C GLN A 10 -7.28 33.39 -12.42
N LYS A 11 -8.50 33.95 -12.46
CA LYS A 11 -8.77 35.22 -13.14
C LYS A 11 -9.13 36.37 -12.21
N LEU A 12 -9.73 36.08 -11.05
CA LEU A 12 -10.38 37.06 -10.19
C LEU A 12 -10.14 36.80 -8.70
N LYS A 13 -9.01 36.18 -8.32
CA LYS A 13 -8.71 35.73 -6.94
C LYS A 13 -8.82 36.88 -5.92
N ASN A 14 -8.37 38.08 -6.30
CA ASN A 14 -8.36 39.26 -5.42
C ASN A 14 -9.74 39.89 -5.26
N GLU A 15 -10.62 39.76 -6.26
CA GLU A 15 -11.99 40.30 -6.20
C GLU A 15 -12.95 39.31 -5.51
N PHE A 16 -12.81 38.03 -5.83
CA PHE A 16 -13.65 36.95 -5.33
C PHE A 16 -12.77 35.84 -4.72
N PRO A 17 -12.44 35.93 -3.41
CA PRO A 17 -11.66 34.89 -2.72
C PRO A 17 -12.41 33.55 -2.58
N ASN A 18 -13.73 33.56 -2.67
CA ASN A 18 -14.58 32.36 -2.65
C ASN A 18 -15.81 32.56 -3.54
N ILE A 19 -16.58 31.49 -3.77
CA ILE A 19 -17.74 31.53 -4.67
C ILE A 19 -18.88 32.36 -4.07
N ASN A 20 -19.05 32.36 -2.74
CA ASN A 20 -20.13 33.08 -2.07
C ASN A 20 -20.21 34.56 -2.48
N LYS A 21 -19.05 35.24 -2.50
CA LYS A 21 -18.98 36.66 -2.83
C LYS A 21 -19.46 36.98 -4.24
N LEU A 22 -19.12 36.15 -5.24
CA LEU A 22 -19.64 36.33 -6.59
C LEU A 22 -21.13 36.01 -6.65
N TYR A 23 -21.53 34.94 -5.97
CA TYR A 23 -22.91 34.51 -5.98
C TYR A 23 -23.86 35.59 -5.45
N ASP A 24 -23.56 36.16 -4.27
CA ASP A 24 -24.37 37.21 -3.66
C ASP A 24 -24.33 38.52 -4.46
N LYS A 25 -23.19 38.87 -5.05
CA LYS A 25 -23.04 40.12 -5.81
C LYS A 25 -23.77 40.07 -7.16
N ASP A 26 -23.56 39.01 -7.93
CA ASP A 26 -23.86 39.01 -9.37
C ASP A 26 -24.78 37.84 -9.84
N MET A 27 -24.83 36.71 -9.14
CA MET A 27 -25.59 35.54 -9.62
C MET A 27 -27.00 35.44 -9.03
N LYS A 28 -27.13 35.67 -7.72
CA LYS A 28 -28.36 35.39 -6.95
C LYS A 28 -29.57 36.14 -7.45
N THR A 29 -29.40 37.40 -7.87
CA THR A 29 -30.45 38.28 -8.37
C THR A 29 -30.59 38.25 -9.89
N TYR A 30 -29.67 37.57 -10.60
CA TYR A 30 -29.70 37.51 -12.05
C TYR A 30 -30.88 36.68 -12.53
N HIS A 31 -31.68 37.26 -13.44
CA HIS A 31 -32.94 36.69 -13.92
C HIS A 31 -32.82 35.23 -14.42
N GLY A 32 -31.68 34.86 -15.02
CA GLY A 32 -31.45 33.49 -15.46
C GLY A 32 -31.42 32.46 -14.33
N TYR A 33 -30.95 32.85 -13.13
CA TYR A 33 -30.86 31.95 -11.97
C TYR A 33 -32.14 31.95 -11.12
N THR A 34 -32.92 33.04 -11.15
CA THR A 34 -34.22 33.14 -10.45
C THR A 34 -35.37 32.55 -11.24
N LYS A 35 -35.20 32.33 -12.55
CA LYS A 35 -36.22 31.74 -13.42
C LYS A 35 -36.62 30.34 -12.92
N LYS A 36 -37.93 30.08 -12.96
CA LYS A 36 -38.47 28.78 -12.60
C LYS A 36 -37.97 27.68 -13.54
N ILE A 37 -37.60 26.53 -12.98
CA ILE A 37 -37.27 25.32 -13.73
C ILE A 37 -38.36 24.27 -13.50
N ASP A 38 -38.82 23.62 -14.57
CA ASP A 38 -39.94 22.66 -14.51
C ASP A 38 -39.50 21.20 -14.76
N TYR A 39 -38.19 20.97 -14.97
CA TYR A 39 -37.62 19.68 -15.40
C TYR A 39 -36.70 19.02 -14.34
N VAL A 40 -36.64 19.56 -13.13
CA VAL A 40 -35.87 18.97 -12.02
C VAL A 40 -36.75 18.90 -10.77
N ASP A 41 -37.18 17.68 -10.42
CA ASP A 41 -38.03 17.47 -9.24
C ASP A 41 -37.35 17.95 -7.95
N GLY A 42 -38.10 18.71 -7.15
CA GLY A 42 -37.66 19.22 -5.85
C GLY A 42 -36.94 20.57 -5.86
N TYR A 43 -36.85 21.25 -7.01
CA TYR A 43 -36.23 22.58 -7.11
C TYR A 43 -37.09 23.51 -7.94
N ASN A 44 -37.35 24.72 -7.43
CA ASN A 44 -38.14 25.70 -8.17
C ASN A 44 -37.25 26.57 -9.06
N SER A 45 -35.95 26.72 -8.77
CA SER A 45 -35.04 27.55 -9.55
C SER A 45 -33.60 27.00 -9.54
N TYR A 46 -32.73 27.56 -10.40
CA TYR A 46 -31.29 27.26 -10.32
C TYR A 46 -30.67 27.75 -9.00
N ASN A 47 -31.17 28.85 -8.42
CA ASN A 47 -30.75 29.27 -7.09
C ASN A 47 -31.01 28.18 -6.05
N ASP A 48 -32.15 27.48 -6.11
CA ASP A 48 -32.45 26.40 -5.16
C ASP A 48 -31.46 25.24 -5.28
N LEU A 49 -31.12 24.85 -6.52
CA LEU A 49 -30.10 23.84 -6.82
C LEU A 49 -28.73 24.23 -6.25
N ILE A 50 -28.29 25.46 -6.54
CA ILE A 50 -26.98 25.96 -6.10
C ILE A 50 -26.94 26.04 -4.56
N ASN A 51 -28.02 26.53 -3.93
CA ASN A 51 -28.12 26.68 -2.47
C ASN A 51 -28.09 25.33 -1.74
N LYS A 52 -28.57 24.24 -2.35
CA LYS A 52 -28.45 22.89 -1.77
C LYS A 52 -26.99 22.42 -1.67
N HIS A 53 -26.12 22.94 -2.54
CA HIS A 53 -24.69 22.69 -2.51
C HIS A 53 -23.91 23.88 -1.93
N ASN A 54 -24.49 24.63 -0.98
CA ASN A 54 -23.85 25.79 -0.38
C ASN A 54 -22.58 25.48 0.43
N TYR A 55 -22.30 24.22 0.77
CA TYR A 55 -21.10 23.82 1.50
C TYR A 55 -19.79 24.22 0.77
N VAL A 56 -19.82 24.40 -0.56
CA VAL A 56 -18.65 24.88 -1.31
C VAL A 56 -18.50 26.40 -1.37
N PHE A 57 -19.51 27.17 -0.95
CA PHE A 57 -19.55 28.62 -1.15
C PHE A 57 -18.42 29.35 -0.41
N ASN A 58 -18.16 28.90 0.81
CA ASN A 58 -17.21 29.55 1.71
C ASN A 58 -15.80 28.95 1.63
N ILE A 59 -15.63 27.86 0.88
CA ILE A 59 -14.31 27.28 0.65
C ILE A 59 -13.47 28.26 -0.18
N PRO A 60 -12.22 28.58 0.22
CA PRO A 60 -11.32 29.39 -0.59
C PRO A 60 -11.18 28.84 -2.01
N ASN A 61 -11.25 29.73 -3.01
CA ASN A 61 -11.15 29.34 -4.42
C ASN A 61 -9.83 28.62 -4.75
N GLU A 62 -8.77 28.92 -4.01
CA GLU A 62 -7.51 28.19 -4.06
C GLU A 62 -7.67 26.71 -3.71
N HIS A 63 -8.41 26.40 -2.65
CA HIS A 63 -8.63 25.02 -2.22
C HIS A 63 -9.56 24.30 -3.20
N ILE A 64 -10.65 24.95 -3.64
CA ILE A 64 -11.53 24.43 -4.70
C ILE A 64 -10.74 24.10 -5.97
N SER A 65 -9.70 24.88 -6.28
CA SER A 65 -8.84 24.62 -7.45
C SER A 65 -8.10 23.29 -7.33
N LYS A 66 -7.56 22.96 -6.15
CA LYS A 66 -6.89 21.67 -5.90
C LYS A 66 -7.86 20.49 -6.13
N PHE A 67 -9.07 20.57 -5.57
CA PHE A 67 -10.10 19.56 -5.80
C PHE A 67 -10.50 19.46 -7.28
N TYR A 68 -10.58 20.60 -7.99
CA TYR A 68 -10.91 20.61 -9.41
C TYR A 68 -9.81 19.99 -10.27
N ASP A 69 -8.54 20.12 -9.90
CA ASP A 69 -7.44 19.47 -10.63
C ASP A 69 -7.40 17.95 -10.40
N ALA A 70 -7.80 17.46 -9.22
CA ALA A 70 -8.05 16.04 -8.97
C ALA A 70 -9.27 15.53 -9.76
N PHE A 71 -10.37 16.31 -9.78
CA PHE A 71 -11.55 16.00 -10.60
C PHE A 71 -11.20 15.91 -12.08
N LYS A 72 -10.37 16.81 -12.63
CA LYS A 72 -9.92 16.70 -14.02
C LYS A 72 -9.16 15.42 -14.30
N SER A 73 -8.25 15.00 -13.42
CA SER A 73 -7.57 13.70 -13.61
C SER A 73 -8.56 12.55 -13.59
N LEU A 74 -9.60 12.62 -12.75
CA LEU A 74 -10.69 11.65 -12.78
C LEU A 74 -11.46 11.69 -14.10
N CYS A 75 -11.76 12.87 -14.65
CA CYS A 75 -12.40 12.98 -15.97
C CYS A 75 -11.54 12.35 -17.09
N LYS A 76 -10.22 12.52 -17.04
CA LYS A 76 -9.32 11.84 -17.99
C LYS A 76 -9.47 10.31 -17.91
N LEU A 77 -9.63 9.76 -16.71
CA LEU A 77 -9.89 8.33 -16.52
C LEU A 77 -11.20 7.88 -17.16
N TYR A 78 -12.26 8.68 -16.99
CA TYR A 78 -13.53 8.41 -17.65
C TYR A 78 -13.38 8.39 -19.18
N THR A 79 -12.67 9.36 -19.76
CA THR A 79 -12.42 9.40 -21.20
C THR A 79 -11.63 8.18 -21.67
N GLU A 80 -10.60 7.77 -20.92
CA GLU A 80 -9.79 6.61 -21.27
C GLU A 80 -10.56 5.30 -21.16
N CYS A 81 -11.39 5.12 -20.12
CA CYS A 81 -12.21 3.93 -19.97
C CYS A 81 -13.26 3.76 -21.07
N ASP A 82 -13.77 4.88 -21.59
CA ASP A 82 -14.77 4.87 -22.67
C ASP A 82 -14.10 4.67 -24.05
N ASP A 83 -12.77 4.78 -24.17
CA ASP A 83 -12.03 4.60 -25.40
C ASP A 83 -11.65 3.13 -25.62
N SER A 84 -12.25 2.50 -26.64
CA SER A 84 -12.02 1.09 -27.00
C SER A 84 -10.61 0.81 -27.52
N ASP A 85 -9.89 1.85 -27.94
CA ASP A 85 -8.52 1.75 -28.46
C ASP A 85 -7.47 2.07 -27.39
N SER A 86 -7.90 2.45 -26.18
CA SER A 86 -6.99 2.76 -25.08
C SER A 86 -6.19 1.52 -24.67
N ASN A 87 -4.88 1.65 -24.66
CA ASN A 87 -4.01 0.63 -24.07
C ASN A 87 -4.08 0.77 -22.55
N TYR A 88 -4.27 -0.36 -21.87
CA TYR A 88 -4.21 -0.52 -20.42
C TYR A 88 -3.13 0.34 -19.72
N ASN A 89 -1.93 0.44 -20.30
CA ASN A 89 -0.83 1.24 -19.73
C ASN A 89 -1.19 2.72 -19.56
N SER A 90 -1.89 3.29 -20.54
CA SER A 90 -2.36 4.68 -20.50
C SER A 90 -3.36 4.87 -19.37
N TYR A 91 -4.35 3.98 -19.26
CA TYR A 91 -5.30 3.95 -18.16
C TYR A 91 -4.61 3.85 -16.78
N LEU A 92 -3.60 2.98 -16.67
CA LEU A 92 -2.83 2.82 -15.44
C LEU A 92 -2.09 4.11 -15.06
N GLU A 93 -1.40 4.76 -16.00
CA GLU A 93 -0.68 6.01 -15.78
C GLU A 93 -1.64 7.12 -15.31
N LYS A 94 -2.81 7.24 -15.95
CA LYS A 94 -3.84 8.20 -15.52
C LYS A 94 -4.41 7.86 -14.15
N THR A 95 -4.48 6.57 -13.80
CA THR A 95 -5.00 6.13 -12.51
C THR A 95 -4.03 6.51 -11.41
N GLN A 96 -2.74 6.33 -11.64
CA GLN A 96 -1.68 6.82 -10.76
C GLN A 96 -1.71 8.35 -10.62
N GLU A 97 -1.91 9.09 -11.72
CA GLU A 97 -2.06 10.56 -11.69
C GLU A 97 -3.22 10.98 -10.78
N PHE A 98 -4.38 10.33 -10.91
CA PHE A 98 -5.55 10.60 -10.08
C PHE A 98 -5.33 10.24 -8.62
N VAL A 99 -4.87 9.01 -8.33
CA VAL A 99 -4.63 8.53 -6.96
C VAL A 99 -3.69 9.47 -6.24
N LYS A 100 -2.59 9.87 -6.87
CA LYS A 100 -1.63 10.81 -6.28
C LYS A 100 -2.28 12.13 -5.86
N LYS A 101 -3.13 12.71 -6.71
CA LYS A 101 -3.87 13.95 -6.42
C LYS A 101 -4.94 13.76 -5.36
N TYR A 102 -5.68 12.65 -5.43
CA TYR A 102 -6.72 12.32 -4.46
C TYR A 102 -6.13 12.16 -3.06
N GLU A 103 -5.00 11.49 -2.95
CA GLU A 103 -4.28 11.33 -1.70
C GLU A 103 -3.72 12.65 -1.17
N GLN A 104 -3.15 13.50 -2.03
CA GLN A 104 -2.68 14.83 -1.65
C GLN A 104 -3.81 15.69 -1.04
N LEU A 105 -5.06 15.54 -1.49
CA LEU A 105 -6.19 16.25 -0.92
C LEU A 105 -6.52 15.82 0.51
N LYS A 106 -6.26 14.56 0.90
CA LYS A 106 -6.47 14.09 2.29
C LYS A 106 -5.50 14.74 3.27
N GLU A 107 -4.32 15.09 2.77
CA GLU A 107 -3.27 15.74 3.57
C GLU A 107 -3.53 17.23 3.72
N ASP A 108 -3.91 17.88 2.62
CA ASP A 108 -4.10 19.32 2.58
C ASP A 108 -5.33 19.77 3.39
N PHE A 109 -6.30 18.88 3.61
CA PHE A 109 -7.61 19.24 4.15
C PHE A 109 -8.12 18.24 5.17
N ASP A 110 -8.73 18.75 6.24
CA ASP A 110 -9.45 17.94 7.22
C ASP A 110 -10.72 17.33 6.57
N ILE A 111 -10.74 16.00 6.50
CA ILE A 111 -11.83 15.20 5.93
C ILE A 111 -12.74 14.60 7.02
N SER A 112 -12.77 15.18 8.22
CA SER A 112 -13.71 14.79 9.26
C SER A 112 -15.18 15.00 8.83
N GLU A 113 -16.06 14.11 9.26
CA GLU A 113 -17.49 14.18 8.96
C GLU A 113 -18.08 15.50 9.53
N GLY A 114 -18.75 16.27 8.68
CA GLY A 114 -19.27 17.61 9.00
C GLY A 114 -18.41 18.75 8.45
N ASN A 115 -17.17 18.49 8.02
CA ASN A 115 -16.34 19.47 7.32
C ASN A 115 -16.80 19.63 5.85
N PRO A 116 -16.88 20.85 5.28
CA PRO A 116 -17.23 21.03 3.87
C PRO A 116 -16.28 20.32 2.88
N TYR A 117 -15.01 20.08 3.25
CA TYR A 117 -14.07 19.31 2.42
C TYR A 117 -14.43 17.82 2.34
N TYR A 118 -15.01 17.24 3.40
CA TYR A 118 -15.46 15.84 3.41
C TYR A 118 -16.46 15.56 2.29
N GLN A 119 -17.39 16.49 2.03
CA GLN A 119 -18.37 16.34 0.96
C GLN A 119 -17.72 16.33 -0.43
N LEU A 120 -16.74 17.21 -0.69
CA LEU A 120 -15.98 17.21 -1.95
C LEU A 120 -15.18 15.92 -2.14
N PHE A 121 -14.60 15.43 -1.04
CA PHE A 121 -13.83 14.21 -1.03
C PHE A 121 -14.69 12.97 -1.31
N SER A 122 -15.86 12.90 -0.65
CA SER A 122 -16.86 11.85 -0.83
C SER A 122 -17.36 11.80 -2.28
N ILE A 123 -17.55 12.96 -2.92
CA ILE A 123 -17.92 13.03 -4.34
C ILE A 123 -16.82 12.42 -5.22
N LEU A 124 -15.56 12.84 -5.07
CA LEU A 124 -14.44 12.28 -5.85
C LEU A 124 -14.29 10.77 -5.65
N SER A 125 -14.44 10.30 -4.40
CA SER A 125 -14.39 8.88 -4.04
C SER A 125 -15.49 8.10 -4.76
N LYS A 126 -16.73 8.58 -4.64
CA LYS A 126 -17.91 7.94 -5.25
C LYS A 126 -17.82 7.95 -6.77
N ASP A 127 -17.38 9.06 -7.36
CA ASP A 127 -17.21 9.17 -8.80
C ASP A 127 -16.10 8.26 -9.31
N TYR A 128 -15.03 8.05 -8.55
CA TYR A 128 -14.03 7.03 -8.87
C TYR A 128 -14.63 5.63 -8.76
N GLU A 129 -15.32 5.27 -7.68
CA GLU A 129 -15.97 3.97 -7.54
C GLU A 129 -17.02 3.69 -8.63
N ASN A 130 -17.68 4.73 -9.16
CA ASN A 130 -18.61 4.61 -10.28
C ASN A 130 -17.91 4.17 -11.59
N LEU A 131 -16.60 4.41 -11.75
CA LEU A 131 -15.82 3.91 -12.90
C LEU A 131 -15.86 2.38 -12.98
N LYS A 132 -16.02 1.69 -11.85
CA LYS A 132 -16.15 0.22 -11.80
C LYS A 132 -17.18 -0.32 -12.80
N ASN A 133 -18.27 0.40 -13.01
CA ASN A 133 -19.36 -0.04 -13.87
C ASN A 133 -19.11 0.28 -15.36
N LYS A 134 -18.08 1.06 -15.68
CA LYS A 134 -17.74 1.49 -17.04
C LYS A 134 -16.45 0.86 -17.55
N CYS A 135 -15.45 0.72 -16.69
CA CYS A 135 -14.13 0.23 -17.08
C CYS A 135 -14.08 -1.30 -16.99
N SER A 136 -13.55 -1.95 -18.02
CA SER A 136 -13.24 -3.40 -17.98
C SER A 136 -12.23 -3.75 -16.89
N TYR A 137 -11.41 -2.77 -16.49
CA TYR A 137 -10.42 -2.88 -15.42
C TYR A 137 -10.62 -1.76 -14.39
N PHE A 138 -10.90 -2.11 -13.14
CA PHE A 138 -11.11 -1.13 -12.07
C PHE A 138 -10.52 -1.61 -10.74
N PRO A 139 -9.41 -1.01 -10.29
CA PRO A 139 -8.90 -1.28 -8.95
C PRO A 139 -9.39 -0.22 -7.97
N PRO A 140 -9.88 -0.64 -6.78
CA PRO A 140 -10.26 0.31 -5.75
C PRO A 140 -9.04 1.07 -5.23
N LEU A 141 -9.23 2.32 -4.80
CA LEU A 141 -8.15 3.22 -4.33
C LEU A 141 -7.23 2.56 -3.28
N LEU A 142 -7.83 1.84 -2.33
CA LEU A 142 -7.09 1.15 -1.27
C LEU A 142 -6.16 0.05 -1.81
N THR A 143 -6.55 -0.62 -2.91
CA THR A 143 -5.74 -1.66 -3.53
C THR A 143 -4.49 -1.08 -4.18
N TYR A 144 -4.60 0.06 -4.87
CA TYR A 144 -3.43 0.71 -5.47
C TYR A 144 -2.39 1.16 -4.46
N SER A 145 -2.85 1.74 -3.35
CA SER A 145 -1.96 2.10 -2.24
C SER A 145 -1.17 0.88 -1.75
N LEU A 146 -1.85 -0.26 -1.52
CA LEU A 146 -1.18 -1.49 -1.05
C LEU A 146 -0.18 -2.08 -2.07
N ILE A 147 -0.51 -2.03 -3.37
CA ILE A 147 0.40 -2.46 -4.45
C ILE A 147 1.70 -1.66 -4.42
N SER A 148 1.61 -0.34 -4.25
CA SER A 148 2.79 0.54 -4.20
C SER A 148 3.69 0.22 -3.02
N ILE A 149 3.11 0.04 -1.82
CA ILE A 149 3.83 -0.26 -0.58
C ILE A 149 4.63 -1.56 -0.69
N ALA A 150 4.00 -2.64 -1.19
CA ALA A 150 4.67 -3.94 -1.34
C ALA A 150 5.86 -3.86 -2.31
N PHE A 151 5.69 -3.16 -3.44
CA PHE A 151 6.73 -2.99 -4.44
C PHE A 151 7.93 -2.19 -3.90
N ILE A 152 7.67 -1.03 -3.27
CA ILE A 152 8.73 -0.18 -2.70
C ILE A 152 9.49 -0.91 -1.61
N PHE A 153 8.81 -1.70 -0.76
CA PHE A 153 9.49 -2.47 0.26
C PHE A 153 10.41 -3.55 -0.35
N CYS A 154 9.99 -4.26 -1.40
CA CYS A 154 10.84 -5.22 -2.10
C CYS A 154 12.12 -4.57 -2.67
N GLU A 155 12.02 -3.36 -3.24
CA GLU A 155 13.19 -2.59 -3.69
C GLU A 155 14.09 -2.17 -2.52
N SER A 156 13.49 -1.71 -1.43
CA SER A 156 14.18 -1.29 -0.19
C SER A 156 15.01 -2.43 0.39
N ILE A 157 14.44 -3.64 0.46
CA ILE A 157 15.15 -4.83 0.94
C ILE A 157 16.34 -5.15 0.03
N ASN A 158 16.13 -5.17 -1.30
CA ASN A 158 17.21 -5.49 -2.23
C ASN A 158 18.37 -4.49 -2.08
N LYS A 159 18.05 -3.21 -1.86
CA LYS A 159 19.03 -2.17 -1.61
C LYS A 159 19.76 -2.39 -0.28
N ILE A 160 19.06 -2.62 0.83
CA ILE A 160 19.71 -2.82 2.15
C ILE A 160 20.55 -4.12 2.16
N ASP A 161 20.10 -5.18 1.49
CA ASP A 161 20.82 -6.46 1.41
C ASP A 161 22.22 -6.29 0.76
N ASN A 162 22.37 -5.39 -0.21
CA ASN A 162 23.67 -5.10 -0.85
C ASN A 162 24.71 -4.55 0.13
N TYR A 163 24.30 -3.96 1.26
CA TYR A 163 25.21 -3.48 2.31
C TYR A 163 25.76 -4.63 3.18
N PHE A 164 25.17 -5.81 3.10
CA PHE A 164 25.55 -7.02 3.84
C PHE A 164 26.15 -8.11 2.93
N ASP A 165 26.30 -7.85 1.64
CA ASP A 165 26.83 -8.81 0.67
C ASP A 165 28.36 -8.96 0.88
N ASP A 166 28.74 -10.09 1.48
CA ASP A 166 30.14 -10.44 1.77
C ASP A 166 30.89 -11.00 0.53
N ASP A 167 30.26 -11.04 -0.66
CA ASP A 167 30.86 -11.62 -1.88
C ASP A 167 32.09 -10.80 -2.35
N PRO A 168 33.31 -11.36 -2.25
CA PRO A 168 34.53 -10.67 -2.67
C PRO A 168 34.63 -10.45 -4.19
N LYS A 169 33.75 -11.07 -5.00
CA LYS A 169 33.73 -10.93 -6.47
C LYS A 169 32.83 -9.80 -6.98
N LYS A 170 31.87 -9.33 -6.17
CA LYS A 170 31.14 -8.10 -6.47
C LYS A 170 32.03 -6.94 -6.06
N GLN A 171 32.28 -6.01 -6.98
CA GLN A 171 33.02 -4.80 -6.67
C GLN A 171 32.25 -4.08 -5.56
N ARG A 172 32.72 -4.18 -4.31
CA ARG A 172 32.16 -3.44 -3.19
C ARG A 172 32.15 -1.97 -3.62
N GLU A 173 30.99 -1.35 -3.74
CA GLU A 173 30.95 0.10 -3.73
C GLU A 173 31.58 0.51 -2.40
N SER A 174 32.70 1.21 -2.45
CA SER A 174 33.55 1.50 -1.28
C SER A 174 32.85 2.27 -0.16
N ASN A 175 31.58 2.64 -0.35
CA ASN A 175 30.78 3.51 0.49
C ASN A 175 29.65 2.79 1.25
N SER A 176 29.40 1.49 1.00
CA SER A 176 28.28 0.77 1.61
C SER A 176 28.51 0.50 3.11
N MET A 177 29.65 -0.09 3.46
CA MET A 177 30.01 -0.39 4.86
C MET A 177 30.08 0.89 5.73
N ASP A 178 30.39 2.03 5.13
CA ASP A 178 30.53 3.31 5.83
C ASP A 178 29.18 3.97 6.16
N LEU A 179 28.12 3.68 5.38
CA LEU A 179 26.77 4.16 5.67
C LEU A 179 26.13 3.40 6.84
N LEU A 180 26.31 2.08 6.92
CA LEU A 180 25.83 1.30 8.09
C LEU A 180 26.49 1.79 9.37
N LYS A 181 27.79 2.12 9.34
CA LYS A 181 28.51 2.61 10.51
C LYS A 181 27.87 3.85 11.12
N LEU A 182 27.25 4.75 10.34
CA LEU A 182 26.57 5.96 10.86
C LEU A 182 25.47 5.66 11.89
N TYR A 183 24.90 4.46 11.83
CA TYR A 183 23.84 4.01 12.74
C TYR A 183 24.37 3.08 13.85
N CYS A 184 25.68 3.06 14.06
CA CYS A 184 26.35 2.36 15.17
C CYS A 184 26.93 3.34 16.19
N PRO A 185 27.04 2.93 17.46
CA PRO A 185 27.68 3.74 18.49
C PRO A 185 29.10 4.14 18.05
N ASN A 186 29.44 5.42 18.17
CA ASN A 186 30.74 5.99 17.76
C ASN A 186 31.10 5.71 16.28
N ASN A 187 30.11 5.54 15.42
CA ASN A 187 30.28 5.17 14.02
C ASN A 187 31.08 3.88 13.79
N ASN A 188 30.97 2.93 14.71
CA ASN A 188 31.72 1.68 14.62
C ASN A 188 30.88 0.48 15.12
N CYS A 189 30.65 -0.49 14.24
CA CYS A 189 29.97 -1.73 14.57
C CYS A 189 31.02 -2.85 14.73
N ASN A 190 31.22 -3.32 15.95
CA ASN A 190 32.26 -4.30 16.31
C ASN A 190 31.79 -5.75 16.20
N SER A 191 30.47 -5.98 16.18
CA SER A 191 29.89 -7.31 16.03
C SER A 191 28.92 -7.37 14.85
N ASP A 192 28.66 -8.59 14.36
CA ASP A 192 27.64 -8.78 13.31
C ASP A 192 26.23 -8.42 13.82
N GLU A 193 25.96 -8.62 15.11
CA GLU A 193 24.73 -8.18 15.76
C GLU A 193 24.58 -6.64 15.69
N GLU A 194 25.64 -5.89 16.02
CA GLU A 194 25.62 -4.42 15.93
C GLU A 194 25.40 -3.93 14.49
N LYS A 195 26.01 -4.60 13.49
CA LYS A 195 25.78 -4.29 12.08
C LYS A 195 24.33 -4.54 11.66
N ILE A 196 23.73 -5.63 12.13
CA ILE A 196 22.33 -5.96 11.84
C ILE A 196 21.39 -4.93 12.47
N ILE A 197 21.62 -4.55 13.72
CA ILE A 197 20.85 -3.50 14.41
C ILE A 197 20.96 -2.17 13.68
N SER A 198 22.17 -1.80 13.25
CA SER A 198 22.38 -0.61 12.42
C SER A 198 21.62 -0.67 11.10
N GLY A 199 21.68 -1.81 10.39
CA GLY A 199 20.93 -1.99 9.15
C GLY A 199 19.42 -1.92 9.35
N PHE A 200 18.92 -2.39 10.50
CA PHE A 200 17.51 -2.24 10.86
C PHE A 200 17.14 -0.77 11.08
N ILE A 201 17.95 -0.01 11.80
CA ILE A 201 17.77 1.45 11.98
C ILE A 201 17.77 2.16 10.63
N MET A 202 18.75 1.85 9.78
CA MET A 202 18.86 2.42 8.43
C MET A 202 17.64 2.09 7.57
N LEU A 203 17.15 0.85 7.63
CA LEU A 203 15.95 0.44 6.90
C LEU A 203 14.72 1.21 7.39
N LEU A 204 14.53 1.36 8.70
CA LEU A 204 13.41 2.15 9.25
C LEU A 204 13.45 3.60 8.75
N ILE A 205 14.62 4.25 8.76
CA ILE A 205 14.79 5.62 8.28
C ILE A 205 14.53 5.72 6.77
N PHE A 206 15.02 4.74 6.00
CA PHE A 206 14.76 4.69 4.56
C PHE A 206 13.26 4.59 4.28
N LEU A 207 12.56 3.70 5.00
CA LEU A 207 11.13 3.52 4.85
C LEU A 207 10.31 4.73 5.31
N ASP A 208 10.77 5.41 6.36
CA ASP A 208 10.16 6.64 6.85
C ASP A 208 10.30 7.79 5.83
N GLY A 209 11.47 7.89 5.19
CA GLY A 209 11.80 8.89 4.19
C GLY A 209 11.19 8.67 2.80
N ILE A 210 10.49 7.56 2.56
CA ILE A 210 9.75 7.37 1.30
C ILE A 210 8.67 8.46 1.23
N ASP A 211 8.71 9.32 0.21
CA ASP A 211 7.70 10.38 -0.03
C ASP A 211 6.38 9.80 -0.60
N GLU A 212 5.85 8.80 0.10
CA GLU A 212 4.54 8.21 -0.15
C GLU A 212 3.75 8.28 1.15
N LYS A 213 2.89 9.28 1.26
CA LYS A 213 2.35 9.71 2.56
C LYS A 213 1.18 8.86 3.09
N ASN A 214 0.74 7.85 2.33
CA ASN A 214 -0.30 6.88 2.73
C ASN A 214 0.25 5.48 3.04
N LEU A 215 1.56 5.38 3.28
CA LEU A 215 2.17 4.17 3.79
C LEU A 215 1.51 3.82 5.13
N LYS A 216 0.92 2.63 5.25
CA LYS A 216 0.46 2.13 6.54
C LYS A 216 1.69 1.84 7.40
N ASN A 217 1.95 2.69 8.39
CA ASN A 217 3.09 2.59 9.31
C ASN A 217 3.27 1.16 9.84
N ASP A 218 2.18 0.51 10.22
CA ASP A 218 2.17 -0.87 10.73
C ASP A 218 2.74 -1.89 9.74
N LYS A 219 2.43 -1.76 8.44
CA LYS A 219 2.86 -2.70 7.40
C LYS A 219 4.33 -2.52 7.04
N LEU A 220 4.83 -1.28 7.02
CA LEU A 220 6.26 -1.02 6.82
C LEU A 220 7.12 -1.52 8.00
N VAL A 221 6.61 -1.34 9.21
CA VAL A 221 7.27 -1.82 10.42
C VAL A 221 7.28 -3.36 10.46
N GLU A 222 6.18 -4.02 10.10
CA GLU A 222 6.11 -5.48 9.93
C GLU A 222 7.23 -5.99 9.03
N TYR A 223 7.32 -5.39 7.86
CA TYR A 223 8.30 -5.66 6.84
C TYR A 223 9.75 -5.48 7.33
N ALA A 224 10.05 -4.37 8.03
CA ALA A 224 11.36 -4.17 8.64
C ALA A 224 11.68 -5.22 9.73
N ILE A 225 10.69 -5.64 10.52
CA ILE A 225 10.82 -6.67 11.56
C ILE A 225 11.07 -8.06 10.95
N LEU A 226 10.38 -8.40 9.86
CA LEU A 226 10.62 -9.63 9.10
C LEU A 226 12.09 -9.69 8.63
N TRP A 227 12.58 -8.58 8.05
CA TRP A 227 13.98 -8.47 7.62
C TRP A 227 14.97 -8.62 8.78
N LEU A 228 14.74 -7.93 9.90
CA LEU A 228 15.58 -8.03 11.10
C LEU A 228 15.66 -9.48 11.60
N SER A 229 14.51 -10.14 11.72
CA SER A 229 14.42 -11.51 12.22
C SER A 229 15.20 -12.47 11.34
N TYR A 230 15.08 -12.33 10.02
CA TYR A 230 15.87 -13.09 9.07
C TYR A 230 17.37 -12.89 9.22
N LYS A 231 17.83 -11.63 9.25
CA LYS A 231 19.27 -11.33 9.36
C LYS A 231 19.88 -11.86 10.66
N LEU A 232 19.15 -11.78 11.78
CA LEU A 232 19.60 -12.36 13.05
C LEU A 232 19.82 -13.87 12.93
N THR A 233 18.90 -14.61 12.29
CA THR A 233 19.08 -16.06 12.11
C THR A 233 20.29 -16.47 11.28
N GLN A 234 20.83 -15.57 10.44
CA GLN A 234 21.96 -15.86 9.56
C GLN A 234 23.33 -15.64 10.21
N LYS A 235 23.41 -14.84 11.28
CA LYS A 235 24.68 -14.37 11.85
C LYS A 235 24.77 -14.51 13.38
N THR A 236 23.70 -14.91 14.06
CA THR A 236 23.71 -15.08 15.52
C THR A 236 23.04 -16.40 15.94
N GLU A 237 23.37 -16.85 17.15
CA GLU A 237 22.74 -18.02 17.78
C GLU A 237 21.34 -17.70 18.36
N ASN A 238 20.67 -16.63 17.90
CA ASN A 238 19.41 -16.11 18.48
C ASN A 238 18.16 -16.87 17.99
N GLY A 239 18.30 -18.06 17.40
CA GLY A 239 17.20 -18.77 16.74
C GLY A 239 16.03 -19.13 17.66
N THR A 240 16.26 -19.32 18.97
CA THR A 240 15.23 -19.65 19.97
C THR A 240 14.84 -18.44 20.84
N THR A 241 15.40 -17.27 20.56
CA THR A 241 15.09 -16.06 21.32
C THR A 241 13.81 -15.44 20.76
N LYS A 242 12.91 -15.00 21.65
CA LYS A 242 11.75 -14.22 21.24
C LYS A 242 12.16 -12.86 20.71
N LEU A 243 11.47 -12.40 19.66
CA LEU A 243 11.77 -11.09 19.07
C LEU A 243 11.68 -9.94 20.09
N ASP A 244 10.66 -9.95 20.95
CA ASP A 244 10.44 -8.91 21.97
C ASP A 244 11.57 -8.86 23.00
N ASP A 245 12.09 -10.03 23.41
CA ASP A 245 13.22 -10.14 24.34
C ASP A 245 14.50 -9.57 23.71
N PHE A 246 14.79 -9.96 22.46
CA PHE A 246 15.94 -9.44 21.73
C PHE A 246 15.85 -7.92 21.55
N TYR A 247 14.70 -7.43 21.08
CA TYR A 247 14.50 -6.01 20.84
C TYR A 247 14.64 -5.20 22.13
N THR A 248 14.01 -5.63 23.23
CA THR A 248 14.08 -4.93 24.51
C THR A 248 15.51 -4.84 25.04
N LYS A 249 16.28 -5.93 24.90
CA LYS A 249 17.64 -6.01 25.43
C LYS A 249 18.67 -5.29 24.56
N HIS A 250 18.55 -5.36 23.22
CA HIS A 250 19.62 -4.96 22.30
C HIS A 250 19.31 -3.71 21.47
N ILE A 251 18.03 -3.41 21.20
CA ILE A 251 17.62 -2.32 20.29
C ILE A 251 16.98 -1.15 21.04
N LYS A 252 16.00 -1.42 21.91
CA LYS A 252 15.16 -0.38 22.52
C LYS A 252 15.97 0.66 23.30
N GLU A 253 17.01 0.22 24.00
CA GLU A 253 17.90 1.07 24.79
C GLU A 253 19.15 1.53 24.03
N ASN A 254 19.32 1.11 22.78
CA ASN A 254 20.45 1.48 21.95
C ASN A 254 20.44 2.99 21.66
N SER A 255 21.58 3.65 21.88
CA SER A 255 21.70 5.11 21.73
C SER A 255 21.49 5.59 20.28
N CYS A 256 21.93 4.82 19.29
CA CYS A 256 21.72 5.12 17.87
C CYS A 256 20.26 4.94 17.47
N TYR A 257 19.58 3.91 17.99
CA TYR A 257 18.14 3.73 17.79
C TYR A 257 17.38 4.94 18.35
N LYS A 258 17.64 5.30 19.61
CA LYS A 258 17.00 6.45 20.27
C LYS A 258 17.30 7.79 19.63
N GLY A 259 18.50 7.95 19.07
CA GLY A 259 18.93 9.19 18.43
C GLY A 259 18.39 9.39 17.01
N ASN A 260 17.96 8.33 16.32
CA ASN A 260 17.54 8.41 14.92
C ASN A 260 16.07 8.06 14.67
N VAL A 261 15.43 7.30 15.56
CA VAL A 261 14.01 6.93 15.43
C VAL A 261 13.19 7.82 16.35
N ALA A 262 12.18 8.49 15.81
CA ALA A 262 11.30 9.35 16.60
C ALA A 262 10.49 8.56 17.63
N ILE A 263 10.17 9.21 18.74
CA ILE A 263 9.41 8.59 19.83
C ILE A 263 7.95 8.42 19.41
N ASN A 264 7.35 9.48 18.86
CA ASN A 264 5.94 9.53 18.46
C ASN A 264 5.73 10.41 17.22
N THR A 265 4.47 10.67 16.86
CA THR A 265 4.08 11.47 15.69
C THR A 265 4.40 12.95 15.78
N ALA A 266 4.84 13.47 16.93
CA ALA A 266 5.13 14.90 17.11
C ALA A 266 6.28 15.39 16.21
N ASP A 267 7.14 14.48 15.76
CA ASP A 267 8.28 14.77 14.89
C ASP A 267 7.94 14.73 13.39
N GLY A 268 6.67 14.49 13.02
CA GLY A 268 6.23 14.39 11.62
C GLY A 268 6.60 13.09 10.90
N ASN A 269 7.26 12.17 11.61
CA ASN A 269 7.69 10.87 11.09
C ASN A 269 6.53 9.86 11.04
N LYS A 270 6.57 8.99 10.02
CA LYS A 270 5.61 7.91 9.79
C LYS A 270 5.95 6.70 10.67
N ILE A 271 7.24 6.43 10.84
CA ILE A 271 7.75 5.34 11.65
C ILE A 271 8.32 5.92 12.93
N TYR A 272 7.78 5.48 14.07
CA TYR A 272 8.19 5.92 15.40
C TYR A 272 8.10 4.77 16.40
N MET A 273 8.78 4.95 17.54
CA MET A 273 9.01 3.89 18.53
C MET A 273 7.72 3.23 19.01
N ASP A 274 6.64 3.98 19.26
CA ASP A 274 5.40 3.40 19.76
C ASP A 274 4.75 2.41 18.78
N VAL A 275 4.78 2.70 17.47
CA VAL A 275 4.28 1.77 16.43
C VAL A 275 5.18 0.54 16.35
N ILE A 276 6.51 0.73 16.41
CA ILE A 276 7.47 -0.38 16.41
C ILE A 276 7.25 -1.29 17.63
N ASN A 277 7.14 -0.70 18.82
CA ASN A 277 6.91 -1.40 20.07
C ASN A 277 5.59 -2.17 20.04
N ALA A 278 4.51 -1.56 19.54
CA ALA A 278 3.22 -2.22 19.41
C ALA A 278 3.30 -3.42 18.45
N LYS A 279 3.98 -3.25 17.31
CA LYS A 279 4.11 -4.30 16.31
C LYS A 279 4.98 -5.46 16.79
N ILE A 280 6.12 -5.20 17.44
CA ILE A 280 6.98 -6.23 18.02
C ILE A 280 6.23 -7.05 19.08
N LYS A 281 5.49 -6.38 19.99
CA LYS A 281 4.65 -7.07 20.97
C LYS A 281 3.55 -7.91 20.32
N SER A 282 2.96 -7.45 19.22
CA SER A 282 1.97 -8.22 18.46
C SER A 282 2.58 -9.45 17.78
N MET A 283 3.88 -9.44 17.49
CA MET A 283 4.64 -10.54 16.90
C MET A 283 5.48 -11.29 17.95
N ASN A 284 4.88 -11.56 19.12
CA ASN A 284 5.55 -12.26 20.22
C ASN A 284 5.79 -13.75 19.88
N MET A 285 6.80 -13.98 19.05
CA MET A 285 7.20 -15.26 18.48
C MET A 285 8.73 -15.38 18.49
N ASP A 286 9.21 -16.60 18.30
CA ASP A 286 10.64 -16.86 18.15
C ASP A 286 11.14 -16.25 16.84
N ILE A 287 12.34 -15.66 16.88
CA ILE A 287 12.96 -14.99 15.72
C ILE A 287 13.05 -15.93 14.51
N LYS A 288 13.29 -17.22 14.74
CA LYS A 288 13.33 -18.24 13.68
C LYS A 288 11.99 -18.43 12.97
N ASP A 289 10.88 -18.39 13.71
CA ASP A 289 9.56 -18.54 13.08
C ASP A 289 9.24 -17.32 12.21
N ILE A 290 9.55 -16.11 12.69
CA ILE A 290 9.39 -14.87 11.93
C ILE A 290 10.31 -14.86 10.69
N SER A 291 11.53 -15.36 10.82
CA SER A 291 12.49 -15.50 9.71
C SER A 291 11.94 -16.37 8.57
N ASN A 292 11.22 -17.46 8.87
CA ASN A 292 10.59 -18.29 7.84
C ASN A 292 9.52 -17.52 7.03
N PHE A 293 8.80 -16.58 7.65
CA PHE A 293 7.86 -15.70 6.92
C PHE A 293 8.60 -14.73 6.00
N TYR A 294 9.73 -14.17 6.45
CA TYR A 294 10.57 -13.34 5.59
C TYR A 294 11.08 -14.11 4.37
N ASP A 295 11.50 -15.37 4.55
CA ASP A 295 11.97 -16.19 3.42
C ASP A 295 10.91 -16.37 2.33
N ALA A 296 9.65 -16.60 2.75
CA ALA A 296 8.52 -16.68 1.84
C ALA A 296 8.24 -15.31 1.20
N PHE A 297 8.19 -14.24 1.99
CA PHE A 297 7.98 -12.88 1.51
C PHE A 297 9.06 -12.43 0.51
N LYS A 298 10.34 -12.74 0.76
CA LYS A 298 11.45 -12.45 -0.15
C LYS A 298 11.29 -13.18 -1.48
N SER A 299 10.78 -14.41 -1.46
CA SER A 299 10.48 -15.16 -2.69
C SER A 299 9.34 -14.53 -3.48
N LEU A 300 8.34 -13.97 -2.79
CA LEU A 300 7.31 -13.14 -3.41
C LEU A 300 7.91 -11.85 -4.02
N CYS A 301 8.84 -11.18 -3.34
CA CYS A 301 9.57 -10.04 -3.91
C CYS A 301 10.35 -10.40 -5.17
N ASN A 302 10.94 -11.60 -5.24
CA ASN A 302 11.60 -12.07 -6.45
C ASN A 302 10.60 -12.31 -7.60
N MET A 303 9.34 -12.64 -7.30
CA MET A 303 8.29 -12.66 -8.32
C MET A 303 7.94 -11.24 -8.80
N TYR A 304 7.90 -10.25 -7.92
CA TYR A 304 7.71 -8.84 -8.30
C TYR A 304 8.82 -8.33 -9.23
N SER A 305 10.08 -8.72 -9.03
CA SER A 305 11.18 -8.29 -9.90
C SER A 305 11.14 -8.90 -11.29
N GLU A 306 10.36 -9.97 -11.51
CA GLU A 306 10.08 -10.52 -12.84
C GLU A 306 8.98 -9.74 -13.59
N LEU A 307 8.32 -8.79 -12.94
CA LEU A 307 7.36 -7.88 -13.57
C LEU A 307 8.11 -6.66 -14.10
N ASP A 308 8.62 -6.73 -15.33
CA ASP A 308 9.26 -5.58 -15.98
C ASP A 308 8.22 -4.52 -16.36
N VAL A 309 8.05 -3.53 -15.47
CA VAL A 309 7.14 -2.39 -15.62
C VAL A 309 7.44 -1.58 -16.88
N GLN A 310 8.67 -1.64 -17.41
CA GLN A 310 9.07 -0.87 -18.60
C GLN A 310 8.86 -1.61 -19.92
N LYS A 311 8.65 -2.93 -19.91
CA LYS A 311 8.59 -3.75 -21.14
C LYS A 311 7.32 -4.55 -21.36
N ASN A 312 6.41 -4.66 -20.39
CA ASN A 312 5.14 -5.38 -20.54
C ASN A 312 5.28 -6.82 -21.11
N GLN A 313 6.42 -7.49 -20.89
CA GLN A 313 6.59 -8.87 -21.33
C GLN A 313 6.26 -9.81 -20.18
N CYS A 314 4.99 -10.18 -20.10
CA CYS A 314 4.57 -11.30 -19.28
C CYS A 314 5.28 -12.57 -19.71
N LYS A 315 6.11 -13.14 -18.82
CA LYS A 315 6.65 -14.47 -19.05
C LYS A 315 5.52 -15.50 -19.01
N LYS A 316 5.64 -16.57 -19.81
CA LYS A 316 4.69 -17.69 -19.85
C LYS A 316 4.52 -18.41 -18.50
N CYS A 317 5.53 -18.28 -17.63
CA CYS A 317 5.58 -18.75 -16.26
C CYS A 317 6.53 -17.84 -15.48
N LEU A 318 6.44 -17.81 -14.15
CA LEU A 318 7.37 -17.08 -13.29
C LEU A 318 8.46 -18.03 -12.79
N GLU A 319 9.72 -17.65 -12.89
CA GLU A 319 10.82 -18.50 -12.43
C GLU A 319 10.81 -18.66 -10.91
N ASN A 320 10.48 -17.60 -10.17
CA ASN A 320 10.49 -17.57 -8.71
C ASN A 320 9.20 -18.08 -8.06
N ALA A 321 8.11 -18.28 -8.81
CA ALA A 321 6.84 -18.69 -8.22
C ALA A 321 6.92 -20.04 -7.48
N GLY A 322 7.74 -20.97 -7.98
CA GLY A 322 7.91 -22.27 -7.35
C GLY A 322 8.49 -22.19 -5.94
N GLU A 323 9.47 -21.32 -5.76
CA GLU A 323 10.13 -21.10 -4.47
C GLU A 323 9.18 -20.46 -3.45
N PHE A 324 8.37 -19.48 -3.89
CA PHE A 324 7.34 -18.88 -3.04
C PHE A 324 6.33 -19.92 -2.56
N PHE A 325 5.78 -20.74 -3.48
CA PHE A 325 4.77 -21.74 -3.11
C PHE A 325 5.32 -22.81 -2.17
N GLU A 326 6.54 -23.29 -2.41
CA GLU A 326 7.18 -24.27 -1.51
C GLU A 326 7.34 -23.71 -0.08
N LYS A 327 7.79 -22.46 0.04
CA LYS A 327 7.97 -21.81 1.34
C LYS A 327 6.64 -21.51 2.02
N TYR A 328 5.64 -21.03 1.27
CA TYR A 328 4.31 -20.78 1.79
C TYR A 328 3.64 -22.07 2.28
N GLU A 329 3.75 -23.17 1.54
CA GLU A 329 3.18 -24.46 1.94
C GLU A 329 3.74 -24.95 3.28
N LYS A 330 5.05 -24.80 3.49
CA LYS A 330 5.68 -25.11 4.78
C LYS A 330 5.09 -24.29 5.93
N LEU A 331 4.78 -23.01 5.68
CA LEU A 331 4.14 -22.14 6.68
C LEU A 331 2.66 -22.51 6.92
N ASN A 332 1.95 -22.91 5.86
CA ASN A 332 0.53 -23.23 5.94
C ASN A 332 0.23 -24.61 6.56
N ASN A 333 1.21 -25.53 6.57
CA ASN A 333 1.06 -26.89 7.09
C ASN A 333 1.24 -27.02 8.61
N VAL A 334 1.23 -25.91 9.35
CA VAL A 334 1.28 -25.92 10.82
C VAL A 334 -0.12 -26.13 11.39
N SER A 335 -0.32 -27.20 12.16
CA SER A 335 -1.61 -27.55 12.76
C SER A 335 -1.94 -26.72 14.02
N ASN A 336 -3.24 -26.60 14.34
CA ASN A 336 -3.75 -26.07 15.63
C ASN A 336 -3.42 -24.59 15.92
N ILE A 337 -3.36 -23.76 14.88
CA ILE A 337 -3.15 -22.32 15.01
C ILE A 337 -4.51 -21.60 15.09
N THR A 338 -4.68 -20.73 16.08
CA THR A 338 -5.87 -19.87 16.22
C THR A 338 -5.75 -18.61 15.36
N LYS A 339 -6.88 -18.04 14.91
CA LYS A 339 -6.89 -16.79 14.11
C LYS A 339 -6.27 -15.59 14.83
N GLU A 340 -6.30 -15.60 16.16
CA GLU A 340 -5.77 -14.55 17.01
C GLU A 340 -4.25 -14.67 17.20
N SER A 341 -3.66 -15.83 16.90
CA SER A 341 -2.24 -16.04 17.08
C SER A 341 -1.39 -15.14 16.15
N PRO A 342 -0.20 -14.72 16.62
CA PRO A 342 0.71 -13.91 15.80
C PRO A 342 1.15 -14.66 14.53
N TYR A 343 1.27 -15.98 14.59
CA TYR A 343 1.60 -16.82 13.43
C TYR A 343 0.53 -16.73 12.34
N TYR A 344 -0.75 -16.88 12.71
CA TYR A 344 -1.85 -16.77 11.75
C TYR A 344 -1.93 -15.36 11.15
N GLN A 345 -1.70 -14.33 11.96
CA GLN A 345 -1.70 -12.94 11.48
C GLN A 345 -0.61 -12.72 10.42
N LEU A 346 0.62 -13.22 10.64
CA LEU A 346 1.69 -13.16 9.65
C LEU A 346 1.37 -13.97 8.38
N LEU A 347 0.80 -15.17 8.53
CA LEU A 347 0.38 -15.99 7.39
C LEU A 347 -0.72 -15.31 6.57
N SER A 348 -1.70 -14.72 7.23
CA SER A 348 -2.76 -13.93 6.60
C SER A 348 -2.18 -12.69 5.91
N SER A 349 -1.19 -12.04 6.52
CA SER A 349 -0.51 -10.88 5.95
C SER A 349 0.22 -11.24 4.65
N LEU A 350 0.98 -12.34 4.67
CA LEU A 350 1.67 -12.88 3.49
C LEU A 350 0.69 -13.31 2.39
N SER A 351 -0.45 -13.91 2.75
CA SER A 351 -1.52 -14.23 1.80
C SER A 351 -2.08 -12.98 1.12
N ASN A 352 -2.30 -11.91 1.88
CA ASN A 352 -2.75 -10.63 1.34
C ASN A 352 -1.69 -10.03 0.40
N ASP A 353 -0.41 -10.13 0.74
CA ASP A 353 0.68 -9.66 -0.12
C ASP A 353 0.73 -10.43 -1.45
N TYR A 354 0.44 -11.74 -1.44
CA TYR A 354 0.29 -12.53 -2.66
C TYR A 354 -0.95 -12.14 -3.47
N ASP A 355 -2.07 -11.82 -2.82
CA ASP A 355 -3.25 -11.27 -3.51
C ASP A 355 -2.96 -9.93 -4.17
N ILE A 356 -2.18 -9.07 -3.51
CA ILE A 356 -1.68 -7.81 -4.07
C ILE A 356 -0.78 -8.09 -5.28
N PHE A 357 0.11 -9.09 -5.20
CA PHE A 357 0.95 -9.51 -6.33
C PHE A 357 0.11 -10.00 -7.51
N LYS A 358 -0.87 -10.87 -7.28
CA LYS A 358 -1.78 -11.38 -8.33
C LYS A 358 -2.48 -10.23 -9.05
N LYS A 359 -2.96 -9.25 -8.29
CA LYS A 359 -3.57 -8.05 -8.88
C LYS A 359 -2.54 -7.32 -9.73
N LYS A 360 -1.35 -7.01 -9.21
CA LYS A 360 -0.28 -6.36 -9.99
C LYS A 360 0.12 -7.15 -11.25
N TYR A 361 0.17 -8.49 -11.18
CA TYR A 361 0.43 -9.36 -12.32
C TYR A 361 -0.65 -9.21 -13.40
N ASN A 362 -1.91 -9.15 -12.96
CA ASN A 362 -3.06 -8.92 -13.83
C ASN A 362 -3.07 -7.49 -14.39
N ASP A 363 -2.69 -6.50 -13.58
CA ASP A 363 -2.52 -5.10 -13.98
C ASP A 363 -1.58 -5.04 -15.18
N VAL A 364 -0.39 -5.63 -15.12
CA VAL A 364 0.59 -5.49 -16.22
C VAL A 364 0.24 -6.29 -17.49
N GLY A 365 -1.00 -6.75 -17.63
CA GLY A 365 -1.53 -7.39 -18.85
C GLY A 365 -1.29 -8.89 -18.93
N CYS A 366 -0.92 -9.55 -17.83
CA CYS A 366 -0.59 -10.98 -17.84
C CYS A 366 -1.80 -11.93 -17.70
N ASN A 367 -3.01 -11.39 -17.87
CA ASN A 367 -4.30 -12.09 -17.69
C ASN A 367 -4.49 -13.31 -18.62
N ASN A 368 -3.79 -13.35 -19.76
CA ASN A 368 -3.84 -14.48 -20.69
C ASN A 368 -3.19 -15.75 -20.12
N PHE A 369 -2.46 -15.65 -19.00
CA PHE A 369 -1.96 -16.78 -18.24
C PHE A 369 -2.89 -17.01 -17.04
N SER A 370 -3.92 -17.85 -17.24
CA SER A 370 -4.97 -18.14 -16.24
C SER A 370 -4.45 -18.73 -14.91
N LEU A 371 -3.16 -19.03 -14.79
CA LEU A 371 -2.50 -19.56 -13.60
C LEU A 371 -1.09 -18.98 -13.51
N ILE A 372 -0.70 -18.45 -12.34
CA ILE A 372 0.70 -18.19 -12.05
C ILE A 372 1.38 -19.56 -11.89
N VAL A 373 2.02 -20.02 -12.96
CA VAL A 373 2.75 -21.29 -12.99
C VAL A 373 4.23 -21.01 -12.81
N ALA A 374 4.90 -21.85 -12.03
CA ALA A 374 6.36 -21.83 -11.90
C ALA A 374 7.02 -22.31 -13.19
N CYS A 375 8.07 -21.62 -13.66
CA CYS A 375 8.88 -22.16 -14.74
C CYS A 375 9.66 -23.39 -14.25
N PRO A 376 9.72 -24.49 -15.02
CA PRO A 376 10.56 -25.62 -14.66
C PRO A 376 12.03 -25.18 -14.67
N ARG A 377 12.67 -25.14 -13.49
CA ARG A 377 14.09 -24.78 -13.36
C ARG A 377 15.04 -25.93 -13.79
N SER A 378 14.54 -27.17 -13.95
CA SER A 378 15.26 -28.30 -14.58
C SER A 378 14.32 -29.43 -15.02
N SER A 379 14.81 -30.41 -15.81
CA SER A 379 14.04 -31.60 -16.21
C SER A 379 13.61 -32.49 -15.03
N VAL A 380 14.31 -32.39 -13.89
CA VAL A 380 14.08 -33.21 -12.68
C VAL A 380 13.00 -32.61 -11.76
N THR A 381 12.78 -31.29 -11.80
CA THR A 381 11.77 -30.58 -10.98
C THR A 381 10.39 -30.51 -11.65
N LYS A 382 10.26 -31.05 -12.87
CA LYS A 382 9.08 -30.90 -13.75
C LYS A 382 7.79 -31.50 -13.17
N ASN A 383 7.88 -32.56 -12.37
CA ASN A 383 6.68 -33.26 -11.84
C ASN A 383 6.24 -32.77 -10.44
N THR A 384 7.16 -32.28 -9.61
CA THR A 384 6.84 -31.91 -8.21
C THR A 384 6.19 -30.52 -8.12
N LEU A 385 6.70 -29.53 -8.87
CA LEU A 385 6.25 -28.14 -8.79
C LEU A 385 4.90 -27.86 -9.47
N ILE A 386 4.61 -28.56 -10.57
CA ILE A 386 3.29 -28.48 -11.24
C ILE A 386 2.19 -29.00 -10.32
N THR A 387 2.50 -30.03 -9.52
CA THR A 387 1.55 -30.62 -8.56
C THR A 387 1.26 -29.65 -7.40
N ILE A 388 2.26 -28.94 -6.88
CA ILE A 388 2.11 -27.97 -5.78
C ILE A 388 1.26 -26.76 -6.20
N ALA A 389 1.46 -26.20 -7.40
CA ALA A 389 0.67 -25.09 -7.91
C ALA A 389 -0.82 -25.44 -8.12
N ILE A 390 -1.12 -26.68 -8.55
CA ILE A 390 -2.49 -27.19 -8.72
C ILE A 390 -3.17 -27.44 -7.37
N ILE A 391 -2.43 -27.96 -6.38
CA ILE A 391 -2.93 -28.18 -5.03
C ILE A 391 -3.28 -26.83 -4.35
N PHE A 392 -2.49 -25.79 -4.59
CA PHE A 392 -2.75 -24.46 -4.02
C PHE A 392 -4.13 -23.92 -4.41
N VAL A 393 -4.52 -24.06 -5.68
CA VAL A 393 -5.86 -23.67 -6.17
C VAL A 393 -6.96 -24.51 -5.50
N ALA A 394 -6.75 -25.82 -5.35
CA ALA A 394 -7.73 -26.71 -4.70
C ALA A 394 -7.89 -26.41 -3.20
N SER A 395 -6.80 -26.11 -2.49
CA SER A 395 -6.78 -25.84 -1.04
C SER A 395 -7.37 -24.46 -0.69
N SER A 396 -7.13 -23.44 -1.51
CA SER A 396 -7.77 -22.12 -1.33
C SER A 396 -9.30 -22.20 -1.54
N ILE A 397 -9.76 -23.04 -2.46
CA ILE A 397 -11.20 -23.29 -2.68
C ILE A 397 -11.80 -24.06 -1.49
N LEU A 398 -11.09 -25.04 -0.92
CA LEU A 398 -11.59 -25.85 0.21
C LEU A 398 -11.63 -25.08 1.54
N LEU A 399 -10.67 -24.17 1.81
CA LEU A 399 -10.68 -23.33 3.02
C LEU A 399 -11.74 -22.22 2.95
N GLY A 400 -12.02 -21.68 1.76
CA GLY A 400 -13.12 -20.74 1.54
C GLY A 400 -14.51 -21.38 1.67
N VAL A 401 -14.63 -22.68 1.34
CA VAL A 401 -15.89 -23.43 1.46
C VAL A 401 -16.10 -23.98 2.88
N SER A 402 -15.04 -24.38 3.59
CA SER A 402 -15.17 -24.98 4.94
C SER A 402 -15.65 -23.99 6.02
N TYR A 403 -15.46 -22.69 5.83
CA TYR A 403 -15.99 -21.68 6.77
C TYR A 403 -17.43 -21.25 6.49
N LYS A 404 -17.95 -21.43 5.27
CA LYS A 404 -19.36 -21.16 4.99
C LYS A 404 -20.30 -22.25 5.54
N SER A 405 -19.75 -23.44 5.83
CA SER A 405 -20.50 -24.56 6.39
C SER A 405 -20.52 -24.58 7.93
N SER A 406 -19.60 -23.90 8.62
CA SER A 406 -19.56 -23.91 10.10
C SER A 406 -20.53 -22.92 10.72
N ASP A 407 -20.79 -21.76 10.10
CA ASP A 407 -21.82 -20.82 10.56
C ASP A 407 -23.25 -21.33 10.31
N TYR A 408 -23.46 -22.22 9.34
CA TYR A 408 -24.76 -22.84 9.11
C TYR A 408 -25.07 -23.96 10.11
N SER A 409 -24.05 -24.56 10.73
CA SER A 409 -24.21 -25.65 11.70
C SER A 409 -24.50 -25.19 13.13
N ARG A 410 -24.38 -23.89 13.44
CA ARG A 410 -24.64 -23.34 14.79
C ARG A 410 -26.06 -22.81 15.01
N ASN A 411 -26.90 -22.74 13.98
CA ASN A 411 -28.28 -22.23 14.06
C ASN A 411 -29.37 -23.30 13.89
N SER A 412 -29.05 -24.60 14.00
CA SER A 412 -30.06 -25.68 13.88
C SER A 412 -30.29 -26.51 15.15
N ASN A 413 -29.74 -26.12 16.30
CA ASN A 413 -30.03 -26.75 17.59
C ASN A 413 -30.54 -25.71 18.57
N ASN A 414 -31.82 -25.35 18.45
CA ASN A 414 -32.68 -24.83 19.51
C ASN A 414 -34.12 -24.98 19.01
N ASP A 415 -34.59 -26.23 19.01
CA ASP A 415 -36.02 -26.57 19.15
C ASP A 415 -36.33 -26.74 20.66
#